data_AF-A0A9Q0K304-F1
#
_entry.id   AF-A0A9Q0K304-F1
#
_cell.length_a   1.000
_cell.length_b   1.000
_cell.length_c   1.000
_cell.angle_alpha   90.00
_cell.angle_beta   90.00
_cell.angle_gamma   90.00
#
_symmetry.space_group_name_H-M   'P 1'
#
loop_
_entity.id
_entity.type
_entity.pdbx_description
1 polymer ?
#
loop_
_entity_poly.entity_id
_entity_poly.type
_entity_poly.pdbx_seq_one_letter_code
_entity_poly.pdbx_strand_id
1 'polypeptide(L)'
;MLVKYQVGVLLGFKVQEGDAGIAPTATSYKETKGKEMSTFVIKEDGSLKFRSFIEFFVPLLVTVFFFGYRELLFWLSEFDEFMTELERSALGFGDLCVIAVAKQRGIDVLLNDESNCETSSVISVGEKQWFLGSAGAASATMNPKSTISQVKRLIGLNFRQPDVQDEQFFFPFETSEAADGGIRIHLQYLGEILKFTPVQILAMLFPHLKQMVEKNLENPISDCVIGIPSYFTELQRRGYLNAA
;
A
#
# COMPACT_ATOMS: atom_id res chain seq x y z
N MET A 1 12.16 11.99 -18.41
CA MET A 1 10.69 11.91 -18.58
C MET A 1 10.12 11.52 -17.22
N LEU A 2 9.79 12.51 -16.38
CA LEU A 2 9.41 12.30 -14.97
C LEU A 2 7.99 11.75 -14.90
N VAL A 3 7.85 10.47 -14.55
CA VAL A 3 6.56 9.83 -14.31
C VAL A 3 6.12 10.20 -12.89
N LYS A 4 5.11 11.06 -12.78
CA LYS A 4 4.47 11.43 -11.52
C LYS A 4 3.82 10.19 -10.89
N TYR A 5 4.23 9.83 -9.68
CA TYR A 5 3.54 8.84 -8.86
C TYR A 5 2.45 9.54 -8.01
N GLN A 6 1.24 8.99 -8.01
CA GLN A 6 0.18 9.36 -7.07
C GLN A 6 0.25 8.40 -5.87
N VAL A 7 0.62 8.93 -4.71
CA VAL A 7 0.52 8.22 -3.43
C VAL A 7 -0.94 8.31 -2.97
N GLY A 8 -1.69 7.21 -3.11
CA GLY A 8 -3.02 7.10 -2.54
C GLY A 8 -2.92 6.80 -1.05
N VAL A 9 -3.03 7.82 -0.21
CA VAL A 9 -3.24 7.64 1.24
C VAL A 9 -4.74 7.44 1.45
N LEU A 10 -5.17 6.23 1.82
CA LEU A 10 -6.53 5.98 2.26
C LEU A 10 -6.64 6.35 3.74
N LEU A 11 -7.09 7.58 3.99
CA LEU A 11 -7.44 8.03 5.35
C LEU A 11 -8.73 7.33 5.79
N GLY A 12 -8.67 6.69 6.97
CA GLY A 12 -9.73 5.88 7.54
C GLY A 12 -11.10 6.55 7.55
N PHE A 13 -12.07 5.86 6.96
CA PHE A 13 -13.49 6.11 7.15
C PHE A 13 -13.87 5.72 8.59
N LYS A 14 -14.51 6.63 9.34
CA LYS A 14 -15.27 6.31 10.57
C LYS A 14 -16.69 6.85 10.45
N VAL A 15 -17.65 5.94 10.31
CA VAL A 15 -19.12 6.10 10.44
C VAL A 15 -19.64 4.71 10.86
N GLN A 16 -20.54 4.45 11.82
CA GLN A 16 -21.20 5.17 12.93
C GLN A 16 -21.84 4.08 13.85
N GLU A 17 -22.63 4.51 14.86
CA GLU A 17 -23.68 3.81 15.64
C GLU A 17 -23.34 3.50 17.11
N GLY A 18 -24.20 3.76 18.10
CA GLY A 18 -25.60 4.24 18.13
C GLY A 18 -25.87 5.02 19.44
N ASP A 19 -27.08 5.33 19.89
CA ASP A 19 -28.42 5.03 19.41
C ASP A 19 -29.44 5.91 20.19
N ALA A 20 -30.68 5.96 19.68
CA ALA A 20 -31.93 6.42 20.30
C ALA A 20 -32.34 7.93 20.25
N GLY A 21 -33.39 8.19 19.45
CA GLY A 21 -34.55 8.98 19.93
C GLY A 21 -34.96 10.22 19.11
N ILE A 22 -35.89 10.01 18.18
CA ILE A 22 -37.12 10.79 17.87
C ILE A 22 -37.09 12.35 18.05
N ALA A 23 -37.35 13.06 16.93
CA ALA A 23 -37.73 14.48 16.62
C ALA A 23 -38.21 15.43 17.77
N PRO A 24 -38.15 16.80 17.67
CA PRO A 24 -38.42 17.63 16.47
C PRO A 24 -37.69 19.01 16.27
N THR A 25 -37.77 19.50 15.02
CA THR A 25 -38.03 20.87 14.46
C THR A 25 -37.57 22.19 15.13
N ALA A 26 -36.87 23.01 14.31
CA ALA A 26 -36.78 24.50 14.17
C ALA A 26 -36.84 25.41 15.42
N THR A 27 -36.07 26.50 15.58
CA THR A 27 -36.02 27.72 14.74
C THR A 27 -35.17 28.79 15.47
N SER A 28 -34.68 29.78 14.71
CA SER A 28 -34.58 31.21 15.08
C SER A 28 -33.30 31.75 15.73
N TYR A 29 -32.55 32.49 14.91
CA TYR A 29 -31.68 33.59 15.33
C TYR A 29 -32.49 34.74 15.96
N LYS A 30 -31.89 35.45 16.92
CA LYS A 30 -32.25 36.82 17.30
C LYS A 30 -31.00 37.65 17.59
N GLU A 31 -30.94 38.78 16.92
CA GLU A 31 -29.96 39.86 17.02
C GLU A 31 -30.43 40.90 18.05
N THR A 32 -29.49 41.59 18.72
CA THR A 32 -29.78 42.91 19.33
C THR A 32 -28.52 43.78 19.41
N LYS A 33 -28.50 44.89 18.64
CA LYS A 33 -27.78 46.16 18.91
C LYS A 33 -28.22 46.72 20.28
N GLY A 34 -27.50 47.52 21.04
CA GLY A 34 -26.27 48.31 20.90
C GLY A 34 -26.34 49.45 21.95
N LYS A 35 -25.20 50.02 22.39
CA LYS A 35 -25.19 51.35 23.05
C LYS A 35 -23.81 52.01 22.94
N GLU A 36 -23.80 53.19 22.34
CA GLU A 36 -22.66 54.08 22.14
C GLU A 36 -22.28 54.83 23.44
N MET A 37 -21.01 55.23 23.58
CA MET A 37 -20.62 56.65 23.58
C MET A 37 -19.09 56.85 23.52
N SER A 38 -18.73 57.94 22.85
CA SER A 38 -17.41 58.41 22.41
C SER A 38 -16.58 59.15 23.46
N THR A 39 -15.25 59.09 23.34
CA THR A 39 -14.34 60.17 23.79
C THR A 39 -13.14 60.29 22.84
N PHE A 40 -12.63 61.53 22.70
CA PHE A 40 -11.88 62.08 21.57
C PHE A 40 -10.34 61.97 21.66
N VAL A 41 -9.70 61.70 20.49
CA VAL A 41 -8.49 62.37 19.87
C VAL A 41 -7.15 62.25 20.66
N ILE A 42 -6.01 61.76 20.14
CA ILE A 42 -5.08 62.31 19.10
C ILE A 42 -4.21 61.16 18.52
N LYS A 43 -3.85 61.27 17.24
CA LYS A 43 -2.89 60.42 16.49
C LYS A 43 -1.44 60.64 16.98
N GLU A 44 -0.70 59.56 17.22
CA GLU A 44 0.77 59.53 17.12
C GLU A 44 1.21 58.33 16.26
N ASP A 45 2.09 58.61 15.31
CA ASP A 45 2.62 57.67 14.33
C ASP A 45 3.51 56.59 14.97
N GLY A 46 3.38 55.33 14.51
CA GLY A 46 4.07 54.20 15.10
C GLY A 46 4.39 53.06 14.13
N SER A 47 4.76 53.36 12.88
CA SER A 47 5.23 52.36 11.92
C SER A 47 6.68 51.96 12.19
N LEU A 48 6.97 51.29 13.32
CA LEU A 48 8.35 50.85 13.60
C LEU A 48 8.52 49.65 14.54
N LYS A 49 7.48 48.81 14.73
CA LYS A 49 7.60 47.57 15.54
C LYS A 49 7.59 46.26 14.74
N PHE A 50 7.19 46.27 13.48
CA PHE A 50 7.08 45.04 12.68
C PHE A 50 8.38 44.67 11.92
N ARG A 51 9.25 45.66 11.66
CA ARG A 51 10.50 45.45 10.89
C ARG A 51 11.50 44.58 11.63
N SER A 52 11.70 44.82 12.93
CA SER A 52 12.56 44.00 13.78
C SER A 52 12.02 42.59 14.05
N PHE A 53 10.69 42.42 14.00
CA PHE A 53 10.06 41.11 14.15
C PHE A 53 10.27 40.24 12.89
N ILE A 54 10.17 40.84 11.70
CA ILE A 54 10.43 40.18 10.42
C ILE A 54 11.92 39.81 10.29
N GLU A 55 12.84 40.71 10.67
CA GLU A 55 14.29 40.44 10.56
C GLU A 55 14.76 39.26 11.43
N PHE A 56 14.06 38.94 12.53
CA PHE A 56 14.42 37.83 13.41
C PHE A 56 13.73 36.51 13.04
N PHE A 57 12.46 36.56 12.62
CA PHE A 57 11.68 35.35 12.34
C PHE A 57 11.91 34.78 10.93
N VAL A 58 12.20 35.62 9.94
CA VAL A 58 12.42 35.14 8.56
C VAL A 58 13.65 34.23 8.46
N PRO A 59 14.82 34.54 9.06
CA PRO A 59 15.97 33.64 9.03
C PRO A 59 15.70 32.30 9.71
N LEU A 60 14.93 32.30 10.80
CA LEU A 60 14.57 31.11 11.57
C LEU A 60 13.60 30.21 10.79
N LEU A 61 12.64 30.81 10.10
CA LEU A 61 11.69 30.11 9.23
C LEU A 61 12.39 29.53 7.99
N VAL A 62 13.33 30.28 7.39
CA VAL A 62 14.16 29.81 6.27
C VAL A 62 15.07 28.66 6.71
N THR A 63 15.66 28.71 7.90
CA THR A 63 16.48 27.58 8.41
C THR A 63 15.64 26.36 8.74
N VAL A 64 14.46 26.51 9.35
CA VAL A 64 13.56 25.37 9.59
C VAL A 64 13.11 24.74 8.28
N PHE A 65 12.76 25.55 7.27
CA PHE A 65 12.45 25.03 5.93
C PHE A 65 13.67 24.36 5.30
N PHE A 66 14.87 24.96 5.38
CA PHE A 66 16.08 24.41 4.78
C PHE A 66 16.53 23.10 5.46
N PHE A 67 16.45 23.01 6.79
CA PHE A 67 16.74 21.78 7.53
C PHE A 67 15.67 20.72 7.31
N GLY A 68 14.39 21.09 7.29
CA GLY A 68 13.29 20.17 6.97
C GLY A 68 13.39 19.65 5.53
N TYR A 69 13.78 20.48 4.56
CA TYR A 69 14.05 20.02 3.20
C TYR A 69 15.29 19.14 3.12
N ARG A 70 16.32 19.39 3.93
CA ARG A 70 17.52 18.54 3.96
C ARG A 70 17.22 17.16 4.55
N GLU A 71 16.41 17.08 5.61
CA GLU A 71 15.91 15.82 6.16
C GLU A 71 14.99 15.10 5.18
N LEU A 72 14.12 15.84 4.48
CA LEU A 72 13.23 15.28 3.47
C LEU A 72 13.98 14.83 2.21
N LEU A 73 15.05 15.54 1.82
CA LEU A 73 15.95 15.13 0.73
C LEU A 73 16.81 13.93 1.13
N PHE A 74 17.20 13.82 2.40
CA PHE A 74 17.88 12.63 2.92
C PHE A 74 16.95 11.42 2.90
N TRP A 75 15.71 11.60 3.35
CA TRP A 75 14.67 10.57 3.24
C TRP A 75 14.34 10.21 1.80
N LEU A 76 14.29 11.19 0.89
CA LEU A 76 14.11 10.95 -0.55
C LEU A 76 15.30 10.23 -1.18
N SER A 77 16.52 10.52 -0.75
CA SER A 77 17.75 9.85 -1.19
C SER A 77 17.76 8.38 -0.79
N GLU A 78 17.45 8.10 0.48
CA GLU A 78 17.41 6.73 1.02
C GLU A 78 16.21 5.95 0.45
N PHE A 79 15.09 6.64 0.18
CA PHE A 79 13.95 6.09 -0.54
C PHE A 79 14.26 5.81 -2.02
N ASP A 80 15.01 6.67 -2.71
CA ASP A 80 15.44 6.44 -4.10
C ASP A 80 16.43 5.27 -4.20
N GLU A 81 17.32 5.10 -3.21
CA GLU A 81 18.24 3.97 -3.16
C GLU A 81 17.49 2.65 -2.87
N PHE A 82 16.53 2.66 -1.95
CA PHE A 82 15.61 1.54 -1.72
C PHE A 82 14.78 1.22 -2.96
N MET A 83 14.26 2.23 -3.66
CA MET A 83 13.51 2.07 -4.90
C MET A 83 14.39 1.56 -6.05
N THR A 84 15.66 1.97 -6.12
CA THR A 84 16.61 1.51 -7.13
C THR A 84 17.04 0.06 -6.87
N GLU A 85 17.21 -0.33 -5.61
CA GLU A 85 17.48 -1.73 -5.24
C GLU A 85 16.24 -2.59 -5.51
N LEU A 86 15.04 -2.07 -5.23
CA LEU A 86 13.77 -2.70 -5.58
C LEU A 86 13.56 -2.76 -7.11
N GLU A 87 14.06 -1.79 -7.87
CA GLU A 87 14.11 -1.82 -9.33
C GLU A 87 15.14 -2.80 -9.88
N ARG A 88 16.29 -3.00 -9.21
CA ARG A 88 17.26 -4.06 -9.56
C ARG A 88 16.66 -5.44 -9.34
N SER A 89 15.88 -5.63 -8.28
CA SER A 89 15.06 -6.83 -8.10
C SER A 89 13.87 -6.91 -9.07
N ALA A 90 13.31 -5.77 -9.51
CA ALA A 90 12.18 -5.70 -10.46
C ALA A 90 12.59 -5.83 -11.94
N LEU A 91 13.85 -5.57 -12.29
CA LEU A 91 14.46 -5.96 -13.58
C LEU A 91 14.89 -7.43 -13.58
N GLY A 92 14.79 -8.08 -12.41
CA GLY A 92 14.61 -9.53 -12.30
C GLY A 92 13.18 -9.91 -12.66
N PHE A 93 13.05 -10.90 -13.51
CA PHE A 93 11.82 -11.52 -14.00
C PHE A 93 11.06 -12.29 -12.88
N GLY A 94 10.92 -11.71 -11.69
CA GLY A 94 10.66 -12.43 -10.44
C GLY A 94 9.47 -11.94 -9.64
N ASP A 95 8.75 -12.90 -9.09
CA ASP A 95 7.73 -12.77 -8.07
C ASP A 95 8.42 -12.67 -6.71
N LEU A 96 9.04 -11.53 -6.44
CA LEU A 96 9.78 -11.29 -5.21
C LEU A 96 9.04 -10.22 -4.39
N CYS A 97 8.87 -10.51 -3.11
CA CYS A 97 8.35 -9.59 -2.12
C CYS A 97 9.46 -9.23 -1.15
N VAL A 98 9.69 -7.94 -0.98
CA VAL A 98 10.57 -7.39 0.05
C VAL A 98 9.69 -6.73 1.10
N ILE A 99 9.96 -7.00 2.37
CA ILE A 99 9.22 -6.39 3.48
C ILE A 99 10.16 -5.50 4.26
N ALA A 100 9.74 -4.26 4.47
CA ALA A 100 10.47 -3.28 5.27
C ALA A 100 9.60 -2.79 6.43
N VAL A 101 10.23 -2.56 7.57
CA VAL A 101 9.58 -2.12 8.81
C VAL A 101 10.22 -0.81 9.25
N ALA A 102 9.40 0.24 9.39
CA ALA A 102 9.85 1.51 9.96
C ALA A 102 9.95 1.40 11.48
N LYS A 103 11.16 1.56 12.03
CA LYS A 103 11.46 1.61 13.46
C LYS A 103 11.93 3.02 13.84
N GLN A 104 12.00 3.32 15.14
CA GLN A 104 12.42 4.64 15.65
C GLN A 104 13.80 5.10 15.16
N ARG A 105 14.66 4.17 14.69
CA ARG A 105 16.03 4.46 14.24
C ARG A 105 16.23 4.34 12.72
N GLY A 106 15.16 4.18 11.95
CA GLY A 106 15.24 4.03 10.49
C GLY A 106 14.34 2.92 9.96
N ILE A 107 14.52 2.60 8.68
CA ILE A 107 13.82 1.51 7.99
C ILE A 107 14.71 0.26 8.04
N ASP A 108 14.14 -0.84 8.49
CA ASP A 108 14.82 -2.13 8.59
C ASP A 108 14.18 -3.13 7.63
N VAL A 109 14.98 -3.80 6.81
CA VAL A 109 14.49 -4.81 5.85
C VAL A 109 14.45 -6.16 6.54
N LEU A 110 13.29 -6.81 6.48
CA LEU A 110 13.06 -8.06 7.17
C LEU A 110 13.63 -9.24 6.38
N LEU A 111 14.34 -10.11 7.09
CA LEU A 111 14.80 -11.39 6.56
C LEU A 111 13.70 -12.46 6.67
N ASN A 112 13.62 -13.31 5.66
CA ASN A 112 12.77 -14.50 5.69
C ASN A 112 13.40 -15.62 6.54
N ASP A 113 12.70 -16.75 6.67
CA ASP A 113 13.20 -17.92 7.42
C ASP A 113 14.52 -18.51 6.85
N GLU A 114 14.85 -18.21 5.59
CA GLU A 114 16.09 -18.62 4.91
C GLU A 114 17.20 -17.55 5.00
N SER A 115 17.02 -16.53 5.86
CA SER A 115 17.95 -15.40 6.01
C SER A 115 18.18 -14.57 4.75
N ASN A 116 17.22 -14.59 3.81
CA ASN A 116 17.23 -13.75 2.62
C ASN A 116 16.29 -12.54 2.81
N CYS A 117 16.68 -11.37 2.29
CA CYS A 117 15.85 -10.16 2.29
C CYS A 117 14.66 -10.26 1.32
N GLU A 118 14.73 -11.19 0.37
CA GLU A 118 13.71 -11.39 -0.66
C GLU A 118 12.91 -12.66 -0.39
N THR A 119 11.58 -12.54 -0.38
CA THR A 119 10.66 -13.65 -0.24
C THR A 119 9.94 -13.91 -1.55
N SER A 120 10.08 -15.12 -2.11
CA SER A 120 9.37 -15.49 -3.33
C SER A 120 7.85 -15.47 -3.13
N SER A 121 7.09 -14.67 -3.88
CA SER A 121 5.62 -14.70 -3.92
C SER A 121 5.11 -15.84 -4.81
N VAL A 122 5.50 -17.07 -4.47
CA VAL A 122 5.09 -18.30 -5.13
C VAL A 122 4.23 -19.11 -4.17
N ILE A 123 3.14 -19.66 -4.68
CA ILE A 123 2.24 -20.54 -3.91
C ILE A 123 2.22 -21.89 -4.61
N SER A 124 2.73 -22.92 -3.94
CA SER A 124 2.68 -24.30 -4.40
C SER A 124 1.74 -25.10 -3.52
N VAL A 125 0.81 -25.82 -4.14
CA VAL A 125 -0.12 -26.71 -3.44
C VAL A 125 0.40 -28.13 -3.52
N GLY A 126 0.67 -28.73 -2.36
CA GLY A 126 1.01 -30.16 -2.25
C GLY A 126 -0.24 -31.01 -2.05
N GLU A 127 -0.05 -32.30 -1.81
CA GLU A 127 -1.17 -33.23 -1.61
C GLU A 127 -2.00 -32.92 -0.36
N LYS A 128 -1.32 -32.54 0.75
CA LYS A 128 -1.93 -32.37 2.07
C LYS A 128 -1.75 -30.98 2.68
N GLN A 129 -0.86 -30.18 2.11
CA GLN A 129 -0.50 -28.88 2.66
C GLN A 129 -0.16 -27.88 1.57
N TRP A 130 -0.18 -26.61 1.96
CA TRP A 130 0.12 -25.48 1.11
C TRP A 130 1.53 -24.96 1.45
N PHE A 131 2.31 -24.66 0.43
CA PHE A 131 3.64 -24.09 0.55
C PHE A 131 3.62 -22.69 -0.05
N LEU A 132 3.96 -21.70 0.76
CA LEU A 132 4.01 -20.30 0.37
C LEU A 132 5.45 -19.81 0.55
N GLY A 133 5.81 -18.73 -0.16
CA GLY A 133 7.13 -18.14 0.03
C GLY A 133 8.23 -18.92 -0.68
N SER A 134 9.39 -18.98 -0.03
CA SER A 134 10.55 -19.75 -0.48
C SER A 134 10.26 -21.26 -0.55
N ALA A 135 9.48 -21.80 0.38
CA ALA A 135 9.04 -23.20 0.36
C ALA A 135 8.19 -23.53 -0.88
N GLY A 136 7.36 -22.57 -1.33
CA GLY A 136 6.61 -22.67 -2.57
C GLY A 136 7.53 -22.71 -3.79
N ALA A 137 8.55 -21.84 -3.82
CA ALA A 137 9.54 -21.81 -4.89
C ALA A 137 10.37 -23.10 -4.98
N ALA A 138 10.76 -23.69 -3.85
CA ALA A 138 11.45 -24.98 -3.82
C ALA A 138 10.58 -26.13 -4.35
N SER A 139 9.27 -26.05 -4.12
CA SER A 139 8.30 -27.07 -4.57
C SER A 139 7.85 -26.89 -6.02
N ALA A 140 8.12 -25.73 -6.63
CA ALA A 140 7.72 -25.40 -8.00
C ALA A 140 8.24 -26.40 -9.03
N THR A 141 9.47 -26.89 -8.86
CA THR A 141 10.09 -27.88 -9.75
C THR A 141 9.42 -29.26 -9.65
N MET A 142 8.93 -29.62 -8.46
CA MET A 142 8.29 -30.93 -8.23
C MET A 142 6.84 -30.95 -8.73
N ASN A 143 6.09 -29.89 -8.44
CA ASN A 143 4.66 -29.79 -8.75
C ASN A 143 4.34 -28.53 -9.58
N PRO A 144 4.82 -28.43 -10.83
CA PRO A 144 4.66 -27.21 -11.63
C PRO A 144 3.20 -26.89 -11.94
N LYS A 145 2.34 -27.91 -12.13
CA LYS A 145 0.91 -27.73 -12.42
C LYS A 145 0.10 -27.18 -11.24
N SER A 146 0.56 -27.44 -10.01
CA SER A 146 -0.08 -26.97 -8.77
C SER A 146 0.68 -25.81 -8.14
N THR A 147 1.58 -25.17 -8.91
CA THR A 147 2.36 -24.02 -8.46
C THR A 147 1.95 -22.79 -9.22
N ILE A 148 1.62 -21.74 -8.47
CA ILE A 148 1.26 -20.43 -9.01
C ILE A 148 2.44 -19.49 -8.83
N SER A 149 2.89 -18.95 -9.95
CA SER A 149 3.77 -17.81 -10.06
C SER A 149 3.08 -16.71 -10.86
N GLN A 150 3.61 -15.50 -10.77
CA GLN A 150 3.25 -14.33 -11.57
C GLN A 150 1.79 -13.88 -11.43
N VAL A 151 1.20 -14.11 -10.25
CA VAL A 151 -0.18 -13.71 -9.92
C VAL A 151 -0.43 -12.23 -10.20
N LYS A 152 0.58 -11.38 -10.01
CA LYS A 152 0.52 -9.93 -10.24
C LYS A 152 0.03 -9.56 -11.64
N ARG A 153 0.33 -10.39 -12.65
CA ARG A 153 -0.06 -10.16 -14.05
C ARG A 153 -1.53 -10.46 -14.30
N LEU A 154 -2.10 -11.45 -13.60
CA LEU A 154 -3.46 -11.96 -13.84
C LEU A 154 -4.56 -11.12 -13.18
N ILE A 155 -4.20 -10.19 -12.29
CA ILE A 155 -5.18 -9.43 -11.52
C ILE A 155 -5.85 -8.37 -12.39
N GLY A 156 -7.16 -8.26 -12.26
CA GLY A 156 -7.97 -7.24 -12.95
C GLY A 156 -8.01 -7.38 -14.47
N LEU A 157 -7.52 -8.50 -15.02
CA LEU A 157 -7.59 -8.83 -16.44
C LEU A 157 -8.78 -9.76 -16.73
N ASN A 158 -9.30 -9.64 -17.95
CA ASN A 158 -10.36 -10.50 -18.45
C ASN A 158 -9.78 -11.69 -19.22
N PHE A 159 -10.38 -12.86 -19.06
CA PHE A 159 -9.88 -14.09 -19.68
C PHE A 159 -9.79 -14.01 -21.22
N ARG A 160 -10.67 -13.21 -21.85
CA ARG A 160 -10.75 -13.07 -23.32
C ARG A 160 -9.76 -12.06 -23.92
N GLN A 161 -8.97 -11.35 -23.11
CA GLN A 161 -8.00 -10.40 -23.64
C GLN A 161 -6.84 -11.15 -24.34
N PRO A 162 -6.35 -10.64 -25.49
CA PRO A 162 -5.27 -11.30 -26.23
C PRO A 162 -3.99 -11.44 -25.39
N ASP A 163 -3.64 -10.42 -24.62
CA ASP A 163 -2.48 -10.43 -23.73
C ASP A 163 -2.52 -11.60 -22.73
N VAL A 164 -3.70 -11.92 -22.19
CA VAL A 164 -3.90 -13.03 -21.23
C VAL A 164 -3.79 -14.39 -21.93
N GLN A 165 -4.20 -14.48 -23.19
CA GLN A 165 -4.10 -15.72 -23.98
C GLN A 165 -2.64 -16.03 -24.32
N ASP A 166 -1.84 -14.99 -24.62
CA ASP A 166 -0.40 -15.15 -24.84
C ASP A 166 0.32 -15.54 -23.54
N GLU A 167 -0.03 -14.93 -22.40
CA GLU A 167 0.55 -15.27 -21.10
C GLU A 167 0.20 -16.69 -20.62
N GLN A 168 -0.99 -17.21 -20.96
CA GLN A 168 -1.40 -18.58 -20.62
C GLN A 168 -0.45 -19.66 -21.14
N PHE A 169 0.23 -19.43 -22.28
CA PHE A 169 1.20 -20.37 -22.81
C PHE A 169 2.48 -20.48 -21.96
N PHE A 170 2.80 -19.42 -21.21
CA PHE A 170 3.98 -19.38 -20.36
C PHE A 170 3.72 -19.94 -18.96
N PHE A 171 2.45 -20.07 -18.55
CA PHE A 171 2.11 -20.58 -17.23
C PHE A 171 2.05 -22.12 -17.20
N PRO A 172 2.62 -22.76 -16.17
CA PRO A 172 2.59 -24.21 -16.03
C PRO A 172 1.24 -24.75 -15.50
N PHE A 173 0.34 -23.86 -15.06
CA PHE A 173 -0.96 -24.18 -14.47
C PHE A 173 -2.11 -23.90 -15.42
N GLU A 174 -3.22 -24.61 -15.22
CA GLU A 174 -4.42 -24.45 -16.04
C GLU A 174 -5.27 -23.27 -15.54
N THR A 175 -5.86 -22.54 -16.48
CA THR A 175 -6.79 -21.44 -16.18
C THR A 175 -8.10 -21.58 -16.95
N SER A 176 -9.18 -21.03 -16.41
CA SER A 176 -10.49 -20.99 -17.09
C SER A 176 -11.18 -19.65 -16.91
N GLU A 177 -12.12 -19.36 -17.81
CA GLU A 177 -13.02 -18.22 -17.68
C GLU A 177 -13.96 -18.36 -16.47
N ALA A 178 -14.12 -17.28 -15.70
CA ALA A 178 -15.15 -17.11 -14.67
C ALA A 178 -16.48 -16.70 -15.31
N ALA A 179 -17.60 -16.89 -14.60
CA ALA A 179 -18.92 -16.44 -15.09
C ALA A 179 -18.97 -14.92 -15.33
N ASP A 180 -18.16 -14.22 -14.57
CA ASP A 180 -17.94 -12.78 -14.50
C ASP A 180 -16.89 -12.29 -15.54
N GLY A 181 -16.36 -13.18 -16.39
CA GLY A 181 -15.37 -12.87 -17.43
C GLY A 181 -13.92 -12.77 -16.93
N GLY A 182 -13.72 -12.85 -15.61
CA GLY A 182 -12.41 -12.90 -14.97
C GLY A 182 -11.71 -14.24 -15.14
N ILE A 183 -10.48 -14.33 -14.62
CA ILE A 183 -9.62 -15.51 -14.71
C ILE A 183 -9.80 -16.37 -13.46
N ARG A 184 -9.88 -17.70 -13.63
CA ARG A 184 -9.80 -18.68 -12.54
C ARG A 184 -8.61 -19.59 -12.75
N ILE A 185 -7.80 -19.75 -11.70
CA ILE A 185 -6.63 -20.61 -11.66
C ILE A 185 -7.02 -21.95 -11.05
N HIS A 186 -6.63 -23.05 -11.68
CA HIS A 186 -6.97 -24.40 -11.24
C HIS A 186 -5.78 -24.99 -10.48
N LEU A 187 -6.03 -25.48 -9.27
CA LEU A 187 -5.03 -26.12 -8.42
C LEU A 187 -5.53 -27.47 -7.97
N GLN A 188 -4.64 -28.45 -7.94
CA GLN A 188 -4.96 -29.77 -7.38
C GLN A 188 -4.60 -29.78 -5.89
N TYR A 189 -5.60 -30.02 -5.05
CA TYR A 189 -5.45 -30.17 -3.61
C TYR A 189 -6.25 -31.39 -3.13
N LEU A 190 -5.64 -32.28 -2.34
CA LEU A 190 -6.29 -33.49 -1.83
C LEU A 190 -6.95 -34.37 -2.91
N GLY A 191 -6.42 -34.34 -4.15
CA GLY A 191 -6.98 -35.09 -5.28
C GLY A 191 -8.17 -34.42 -5.98
N GLU A 192 -8.57 -33.23 -5.55
CA GLU A 192 -9.63 -32.43 -6.16
C GLU A 192 -9.08 -31.18 -6.86
N ILE A 193 -9.75 -30.75 -7.93
CA ILE A 193 -9.40 -29.51 -8.65
C ILE A 193 -10.17 -28.35 -8.03
N LEU A 194 -9.47 -27.50 -7.31
CA LEU A 194 -9.97 -26.26 -6.75
C LEU A 194 -9.74 -25.10 -7.71
N LYS A 195 -10.70 -24.18 -7.77
CA LYS A 195 -10.67 -23.01 -8.66
C LYS A 195 -10.60 -21.74 -7.83
N PHE A 196 -9.55 -20.97 -8.00
CA PHE A 196 -9.32 -19.73 -7.27
C PHE A 196 -9.25 -18.54 -8.20
N THR A 197 -9.70 -17.39 -7.73
CA THR A 197 -9.45 -16.10 -8.40
C THR A 197 -8.06 -15.58 -8.05
N PRO A 198 -7.39 -14.80 -8.91
CA PRO A 198 -6.10 -14.19 -8.60
C PRO A 198 -6.12 -13.37 -7.29
N VAL A 199 -7.25 -12.72 -6.99
CA VAL A 199 -7.47 -11.97 -5.75
C VAL A 199 -7.44 -12.89 -4.54
N GLN A 200 -8.08 -14.06 -4.60
CA GLN A 200 -8.02 -15.05 -3.52
C GLN A 200 -6.61 -15.61 -3.31
N ILE A 201 -5.84 -15.77 -4.39
CA ILE A 201 -4.44 -16.20 -4.28
C ILE A 201 -3.60 -15.16 -3.52
N LEU A 202 -3.76 -13.88 -3.84
CA LEU A 202 -3.13 -12.80 -3.06
C LEU A 202 -3.61 -12.77 -1.61
N ALA A 203 -4.90 -12.98 -1.38
CA ALA A 203 -5.48 -13.02 -0.03
C ALA A 203 -4.94 -14.19 0.80
N MET A 204 -4.37 -15.23 0.19
CA MET A 204 -3.63 -16.27 0.90
C MET A 204 -2.17 -15.87 1.16
N LEU A 205 -1.58 -15.09 0.26
CA LEU A 205 -0.20 -14.61 0.38
C LEU A 205 -0.05 -13.54 1.47
N PHE A 206 -0.92 -12.53 1.52
CA PHE A 206 -0.75 -11.41 2.47
C PHE A 206 -0.78 -11.82 3.95
N PRO A 207 -1.70 -12.70 4.41
CA PRO A 207 -1.68 -13.19 5.78
C PRO A 207 -0.40 -13.99 6.10
N HIS A 208 0.13 -14.73 5.13
CA HIS A 208 1.39 -15.45 5.30
C HIS A 208 2.57 -14.48 5.48
N LEU A 209 2.65 -13.43 4.65
CA LEU A 209 3.65 -12.37 4.82
C LEU A 209 3.48 -11.67 6.17
N LYS A 210 2.25 -11.37 6.58
CA LYS A 210 1.96 -10.79 7.90
C LYS A 210 2.48 -11.67 9.03
N GLN A 211 2.17 -12.97 9.02
CA GLN A 211 2.64 -13.92 10.03
C GLN A 211 4.17 -13.97 10.10
N MET A 212 4.86 -13.91 8.95
CA MET A 212 6.32 -13.85 8.90
C MET A 212 6.85 -12.58 9.60
N VAL A 213 6.21 -11.42 9.39
CA VAL A 213 6.63 -10.18 10.04
C VAL A 213 6.33 -10.19 11.53
N GLU A 214 5.14 -10.65 11.93
CA GLU A 214 4.75 -10.75 13.35
C GLU A 214 5.67 -11.71 14.12
N LYS A 215 6.11 -12.80 13.48
CA LYS A 215 7.11 -13.73 14.05
C LYS A 215 8.47 -13.05 14.26
N ASN A 216 8.91 -12.21 13.33
CA ASN A 216 10.20 -11.53 13.42
C ASN A 216 10.19 -10.33 14.39
N LEU A 217 9.08 -9.61 14.49
CA LEU A 217 8.95 -8.45 15.38
C LEU A 217 8.41 -8.80 16.76
N GLU A 218 7.92 -10.03 16.95
CA GLU A 218 7.23 -10.51 18.15
C GLU A 218 6.05 -9.61 18.58
N ASN A 219 5.47 -8.87 17.63
CA ASN A 219 4.42 -7.89 17.85
C ASN A 219 3.36 -7.98 16.75
N PRO A 220 2.07 -7.80 17.09
CA PRO A 220 0.98 -7.81 16.12
C PRO A 220 1.02 -6.57 15.22
N ILE A 221 0.68 -6.74 13.94
CA ILE A 221 0.65 -5.65 12.95
C ILE A 221 -0.79 -5.37 12.52
N SER A 222 -1.21 -4.12 12.69
CA SER A 222 -2.53 -3.63 12.25
C SER A 222 -2.49 -3.04 10.84
N ASP A 223 -1.47 -2.24 10.56
CA ASP A 223 -1.43 -1.38 9.38
C ASP A 223 -0.26 -1.75 8.48
N CYS A 224 -0.51 -1.75 7.16
CA CYS A 224 0.53 -1.96 6.16
C CYS A 224 0.31 -1.04 4.96
N VAL A 225 1.39 -0.80 4.22
CA VAL A 225 1.36 -0.06 2.95
C VAL A 225 1.84 -1.00 1.86
N ILE A 226 1.03 -1.16 0.82
CA ILE A 226 1.34 -2.03 -0.31
C ILE A 226 1.75 -1.16 -1.49
N GLY A 227 2.97 -1.35 -1.98
CA GLY A 227 3.45 -0.72 -3.20
C GLY A 227 2.81 -1.37 -4.43
N ILE A 228 2.21 -0.55 -5.29
CA ILE A 228 1.60 -1.01 -6.55
C ILE A 228 2.25 -0.26 -7.72
N PRO A 229 2.56 -0.94 -8.84
CA PRO A 229 3.14 -0.27 -10.00
C PRO A 229 2.26 0.86 -10.55
N SER A 230 2.89 1.92 -11.05
CA SER A 230 2.19 3.11 -11.55
C SER A 230 1.26 2.82 -12.74
N TYR A 231 1.64 1.87 -13.60
CA TYR A 231 0.90 1.47 -14.79
C TYR A 231 -0.34 0.61 -14.49
N PHE A 232 -0.57 0.22 -13.22
CA PHE A 232 -1.77 -0.54 -12.87
C PHE A 232 -3.04 0.30 -12.99
N THR A 233 -4.07 -0.31 -13.55
CA THR A 233 -5.41 0.25 -13.68
C THR A 233 -6.12 0.33 -12.31
N GLU A 234 -7.19 1.12 -12.23
CA GLU A 234 -7.97 1.24 -10.99
C GLU A 234 -8.58 -0.09 -10.54
N LEU A 235 -9.01 -0.93 -11.49
CA LEU A 235 -9.52 -2.28 -11.20
C LEU A 235 -8.44 -3.17 -10.55
N GLN A 236 -7.21 -3.12 -11.06
CA GLN A 236 -6.08 -3.84 -10.48
C GLN A 236 -5.75 -3.35 -9.07
N ARG A 237 -5.70 -2.02 -8.86
CA ARG A 237 -5.46 -1.42 -7.54
C ARG A 237 -6.55 -1.83 -6.54
N ARG A 238 -7.81 -1.85 -6.97
CA ARG A 238 -8.93 -2.34 -6.16
C ARG A 238 -8.80 -3.82 -5.85
N GLY A 239 -8.32 -4.63 -6.81
CA GLY A 239 -8.04 -6.06 -6.61
C GLY A 239 -7.02 -6.31 -5.51
N TYR A 240 -5.93 -5.53 -5.46
CA TYR A 240 -4.95 -5.58 -4.37
C TYR A 240 -5.56 -5.15 -3.04
N LEU A 241 -6.35 -4.08 -3.02
CA LEU A 241 -7.04 -3.61 -1.82
C LEU A 241 -8.03 -4.65 -1.27
N ASN A 242 -8.72 -5.38 -2.13
CA ASN A 242 -9.67 -6.41 -1.71
C ASN A 242 -9.00 -7.68 -1.20
N ALA A 243 -7.75 -7.92 -1.59
CA ALA A 243 -6.98 -9.07 -1.14
C ALA A 243 -6.31 -8.84 0.23
N ALA A 244 -6.00 -7.59 0.56
CA ALA A 244 -5.38 -7.17 1.82
C ALA A 244 -6.41 -7.05 2.95
#